data_AF-A0A0N1BIW8-F1
#
_entry.id   AF-A0A0N1BIW8-F1
#
_cell.length_a   1.000
_cell.length_b   1.000
_cell.length_c   1.000
_cell.angle_alpha   90.00
_cell.angle_beta   90.00
_cell.angle_gamma   90.00
#
_symmetry.space_group_name_H-M   'P 1'
#
loop_
_entity.id
_entity.type
_entity.pdbx_description
1 polymer ?
#
loop_
_entity_poly.entity_id
_entity_poly.type
_entity_poly.pdbx_seq_one_letter_code
_entity_poly.pdbx_strand_id
1 'polypeptide(L)'
;MLGPAAEPAEPAPPPVTVLTPAAIAALPFALDLPNGVTMTTGRPGPNFTIWTVRRGERSLVTIYAGPASQFPIYSGEMMEVGGRTSIVASEEGRRVAVEHLFVRTATPQEIHTWISSVEGEDRSLAERIAQSIDPR
;
A
#
# COMPACT_ATOMS: atom_id res chain seq x y z
N MET A 1 -1.54 7.37 51.86
CA MET A 1 -1.56 6.50 50.67
C MET A 1 -1.91 7.39 49.48
N LEU A 2 -1.02 7.55 48.51
CA LEU A 2 -1.33 8.22 47.24
C LEU A 2 -1.85 7.15 46.28
N GLY A 3 -3.07 7.33 45.77
CA GLY A 3 -3.66 6.45 44.76
C GLY A 3 -2.97 6.63 43.39
N PRO A 4 -3.02 5.63 42.49
CA PRO A 4 -2.35 5.71 41.20
C PRO A 4 -2.99 6.81 40.33
N ALA A 5 -2.13 7.64 39.73
CA ALA A 5 -2.54 8.61 38.73
C ALA A 5 -3.05 7.86 37.48
N ALA A 6 -4.26 8.20 37.01
CA ALA A 6 -4.76 7.69 35.75
C ALA A 6 -3.90 8.25 34.61
N GLU A 7 -3.29 7.37 33.83
CA GLU A 7 -2.62 7.72 32.58
C GLU A 7 -3.63 8.39 31.63
N PRO A 8 -3.29 9.51 30.97
CA PRO A 8 -4.16 10.11 29.97
C PRO A 8 -4.45 9.09 28.87
N ALA A 9 -5.72 8.78 28.63
CA ALA A 9 -6.12 7.95 27.51
C ALA A 9 -5.67 8.62 26.20
N GLU A 10 -4.88 7.91 25.40
CA GLU A 10 -4.48 8.36 24.06
C GLU A 10 -5.75 8.69 23.25
N PRO A 11 -5.81 9.84 22.56
CA PRO A 11 -6.95 10.16 21.72
C PRO A 11 -7.13 9.05 20.68
N ALA A 12 -8.38 8.59 20.52
CA ALA A 12 -8.70 7.55 19.55
C ALA A 12 -8.14 7.93 18.17
N PRO A 13 -7.49 6.98 17.45
CA PRO A 13 -6.94 7.28 16.14
C PRO A 13 -8.04 7.83 15.23
N PRO A 14 -7.72 8.83 14.37
CA PRO A 14 -8.71 9.40 13.47
C PRO A 14 -9.35 8.30 12.63
N PRO A 15 -10.66 8.40 12.34
CA PRO A 15 -11.36 7.41 11.55
C PRO A 15 -10.70 7.27 10.18
N VAL A 16 -10.55 6.02 9.75
CA VAL A 16 -10.00 5.67 8.45
C VAL A 16 -10.93 6.19 7.35
N THR A 17 -10.46 7.10 6.51
CA THR A 17 -11.28 7.69 5.44
C THR A 17 -11.28 6.78 4.22
N VAL A 18 -12.43 6.18 3.91
CA VAL A 18 -12.65 5.43 2.66
C VAL A 18 -12.73 6.40 1.49
N LEU A 19 -11.99 6.13 0.41
CA LEU A 19 -12.01 6.96 -0.78
C LEU A 19 -13.29 6.76 -1.57
N THR A 20 -13.83 7.86 -2.09
CA THR A 20 -14.90 7.84 -3.09
C THR A 20 -14.34 7.45 -4.47
N PRO A 21 -15.20 7.01 -5.41
CA PRO A 21 -14.77 6.74 -6.79
C PRO A 21 -14.09 7.94 -7.46
N ALA A 22 -14.56 9.16 -7.18
CA ALA A 22 -13.95 10.39 -7.69
C ALA A 22 -12.54 10.61 -7.11
N ALA A 23 -12.34 10.32 -5.82
CA ALA A 23 -11.02 10.41 -5.19
C ALA A 23 -10.05 9.35 -5.74
N ILE A 24 -10.54 8.14 -6.05
CA ILE A 24 -9.75 7.09 -6.69
C ILE A 24 -9.35 7.50 -8.11
N ALA A 25 -10.27 8.10 -8.88
CA ALA A 25 -9.97 8.58 -10.22
C ALA A 25 -8.92 9.71 -10.26
N ALA A 26 -8.81 10.48 -9.17
CA ALA A 26 -7.86 11.59 -9.03
C ALA A 26 -6.46 11.16 -8.53
N LEU A 27 -6.22 9.88 -8.27
CA LEU A 27 -4.93 9.37 -7.84
C LEU A 27 -3.84 9.57 -8.90
N PRO A 28 -2.55 9.67 -8.50
CA PRO A 28 -1.43 9.75 -9.43
C PRO A 28 -1.13 8.43 -10.15
N PHE A 29 -1.97 7.40 -9.96
CA PHE A 29 -1.91 6.10 -10.60
C PHE A 29 -3.33 5.58 -10.86
N ALA A 30 -3.46 4.64 -11.78
CA ALA A 30 -4.61 3.76 -11.90
C ALA A 30 -4.35 2.45 -11.13
N LEU A 31 -5.43 1.78 -10.74
CA LEU A 31 -5.41 0.43 -10.17
C LEU A 31 -6.79 -0.22 -10.37
N ASP A 32 -6.81 -1.55 -10.42
CA ASP A 32 -8.05 -2.32 -10.44
C ASP A 32 -8.51 -2.59 -9.00
N LEU A 33 -9.75 -2.19 -8.68
CA LEU A 33 -10.39 -2.48 -7.39
C LEU A 33 -11.60 -3.38 -7.60
N PRO A 34 -11.46 -4.71 -7.39
CA PRO A 34 -12.58 -5.64 -7.47
C PRO A 34 -13.68 -5.35 -6.45
N ASN A 35 -14.89 -5.86 -6.71
CA ASN A 35 -16.00 -5.75 -5.77
C ASN A 35 -15.64 -6.27 -4.36
N GLY A 36 -16.10 -5.57 -3.33
CA GLY A 36 -15.81 -5.91 -1.93
C GLY A 36 -14.43 -5.44 -1.44
N VAL A 37 -13.66 -4.76 -2.29
CA VAL A 37 -12.41 -4.10 -1.93
C VAL A 37 -12.65 -2.60 -1.83
N THR A 38 -12.06 -1.98 -0.82
CA THR A 38 -12.07 -0.52 -0.62
C THR A 38 -10.65 0.00 -0.54
N MET A 39 -10.48 1.30 -0.77
CA MET A 39 -9.21 1.96 -0.51
C MET A 39 -9.42 3.06 0.52
N THR A 40 -8.47 3.19 1.42
CA THR A 40 -8.52 4.17 2.51
C THR A 40 -7.28 5.03 2.52
N THR A 41 -7.41 6.30 2.87
CA THR A 41 -6.27 7.20 3.07
C THR A 41 -5.68 6.94 4.46
N GLY A 42 -4.40 6.55 4.51
CA GLY A 42 -3.62 6.53 5.74
C GLY A 42 -3.26 7.94 6.19
N ARG A 43 -2.46 8.09 7.25
CA ARG A 43 -2.04 9.42 7.73
C ARG A 43 -1.08 10.05 6.71
N PRO A 44 -1.46 11.13 5.99
CA PRO A 44 -0.55 11.77 5.05
C PRO A 44 0.55 12.53 5.80
N GLY A 45 1.73 12.59 5.19
CA GLY A 45 2.82 13.47 5.60
C GLY A 45 2.87 14.74 4.74
N PRO A 46 3.80 15.67 5.03
CA PRO A 46 3.89 16.93 4.30
C PRO A 46 4.18 16.75 2.80
N ASN A 47 4.95 15.71 2.44
CA ASN A 47 5.41 15.48 1.06
C ASN A 47 5.03 14.09 0.54
N PHE A 48 4.19 13.34 1.25
CA PHE A 48 3.80 12.00 0.85
C PHE A 48 2.37 11.68 1.27
N THR A 49 1.74 10.78 0.51
CA THR A 49 0.44 10.20 0.87
C THR A 49 0.58 8.68 0.93
N ILE A 50 -0.13 8.07 1.88
CA ILE A 50 -0.22 6.62 1.99
C ILE A 50 -1.69 6.23 1.79
N TRP A 51 -1.93 5.22 0.97
CA TRP A 51 -3.21 4.56 0.85
C TRP A 51 -3.09 3.09 1.24
N THR A 52 -4.17 2.53 1.73
CA THR A 52 -4.28 1.10 2.00
C THR A 52 -5.49 0.55 1.28
N VAL A 53 -5.27 -0.48 0.47
CA VAL A 53 -6.33 -1.27 -0.13
C VAL A 53 -6.75 -2.34 0.86
N ARG A 54 -8.05 -2.49 1.11
CA ARG A 54 -8.61 -3.36 2.15
C ARG A 54 -9.76 -4.21 1.63
N ARG A 55 -9.88 -5.43 2.15
CA ARG A 55 -11.09 -6.27 2.07
C ARG A 55 -11.70 -6.37 3.46
N GLY A 56 -12.78 -5.62 3.70
CA GLY A 56 -13.27 -5.36 5.05
C GLY A 56 -12.18 -4.73 5.92
N GLU A 57 -11.90 -5.33 7.07
CA GLU A 57 -10.88 -4.85 8.00
C GLU A 57 -9.44 -5.30 7.66
N ARG A 58 -9.25 -6.12 6.63
CA ARG A 58 -7.92 -6.66 6.29
C ARG A 58 -7.20 -5.78 5.27
N SER A 59 -6.02 -5.30 5.61
CA SER A 59 -5.10 -4.65 4.67
C SER A 59 -4.57 -5.67 3.66
N LEU A 60 -4.66 -5.34 2.37
CA LEU A 60 -4.14 -6.16 1.28
C LEU A 60 -2.87 -5.55 0.71
N VAL A 61 -2.93 -4.29 0.30
CA VAL A 61 -1.82 -3.57 -0.34
C VAL A 61 -1.69 -2.20 0.31
N THR A 62 -0.46 -1.79 0.61
CA THR A 62 -0.16 -0.41 1.01
C THR A 62 0.58 0.28 -0.12
N ILE A 63 0.19 1.52 -0.40
CA ILE A 63 0.71 2.33 -1.48
C ILE A 63 1.20 3.64 -0.89
N TYR A 64 2.49 3.89 -0.97
CA TYR A 64 3.13 5.15 -0.67
C TYR A 64 3.35 5.92 -1.98
N ALA A 65 3.08 7.22 -1.98
CA ALA A 65 3.52 8.09 -3.05
C ALA A 65 4.10 9.40 -2.49
N GLY A 66 5.34 9.71 -2.87
CA GLY A 66 6.10 10.82 -2.29
C GLY A 66 7.52 10.93 -2.83
N PRO A 67 8.46 11.55 -2.08
CA PRO A 67 9.89 11.50 -2.37
C PRO A 67 10.44 10.09 -2.16
N ALA A 68 11.74 9.92 -2.45
CA ALA A 68 12.47 8.67 -2.28
C ALA A 68 12.14 7.95 -0.96
N SER A 69 11.75 6.69 -1.08
CA SER A 69 11.36 5.81 0.02
C SER A 69 12.34 4.65 0.16
N GLN A 70 12.32 3.99 1.31
CA GLN A 70 13.09 2.76 1.48
C GLN A 70 12.53 1.68 0.54
N PHE A 71 13.39 1.14 -0.32
CA PHE A 71 13.12 -0.01 -1.16
C PHE A 71 14.42 -0.81 -1.36
N PRO A 72 14.40 -2.16 -1.28
CA PRO A 72 13.24 -2.96 -0.92
C PRO A 72 13.03 -3.10 0.59
N ILE A 73 11.79 -3.33 1.00
CA ILE A 73 11.37 -3.73 2.35
C ILE A 73 11.47 -5.25 2.49
N TYR A 74 11.04 -5.99 1.46
CA TYR A 74 11.07 -7.44 1.45
C TYR A 74 12.31 -7.99 0.76
N SER A 75 12.70 -9.20 1.17
CA SER A 75 13.74 -9.97 0.48
C SER A 75 13.15 -10.73 -0.71
N GLY A 76 13.93 -10.85 -1.79
CA GLY A 76 13.54 -11.59 -2.97
C GLY A 76 14.45 -11.28 -4.16
N GLU A 77 14.07 -11.81 -5.32
CA GLU A 77 14.70 -11.47 -6.58
C GLU A 77 14.20 -10.11 -7.07
N MET A 78 15.11 -9.19 -7.33
CA MET A 78 14.77 -7.93 -7.97
C MET A 78 14.61 -8.13 -9.48
N MET A 79 13.47 -7.70 -10.03
CA MET A 79 13.19 -7.72 -11.45
C MET A 79 12.74 -6.34 -11.93
N GLU A 80 13.19 -5.93 -13.11
CA GLU A 80 12.77 -4.69 -13.74
C GLU A 80 12.09 -4.97 -15.07
N VAL A 81 10.83 -4.54 -15.21
CA VAL A 81 10.04 -4.72 -16.43
C VAL A 81 9.17 -3.49 -16.65
N GLY A 82 9.26 -2.88 -17.83
CA GLY A 82 8.37 -1.79 -18.24
C GLY A 82 8.39 -0.56 -17.32
N GLY A 83 9.55 -0.21 -16.76
CA GLY A 83 9.69 0.93 -15.84
C GLY A 83 9.22 0.65 -14.40
N ARG A 84 8.87 -0.61 -14.09
CA ARG A 84 8.55 -1.08 -12.75
C ARG A 84 9.67 -1.97 -12.21
N THR A 85 10.28 -1.58 -11.10
CA THR A 85 11.17 -2.43 -10.33
C THR A 85 10.33 -3.22 -9.32
N SER A 86 10.48 -4.53 -9.25
CA SER A 86 9.69 -5.41 -8.39
C SER A 86 10.58 -6.33 -7.58
N ILE A 87 10.17 -6.65 -6.36
CA ILE A 87 10.74 -7.76 -5.60
C ILE A 87 9.82 -8.96 -5.74
N VAL A 88 10.40 -10.07 -6.16
CA VAL A 88 9.69 -11.34 -6.35
C VAL A 88 10.22 -12.37 -5.37
N ALA A 89 9.34 -12.84 -4.49
CA ALA A 89 9.64 -13.88 -3.52
C ALA A 89 9.09 -15.22 -3.99
N SER A 90 9.70 -16.30 -3.52
CA SER A 90 9.17 -17.65 -3.69
C SER A 90 8.33 -18.01 -2.46
N GLU A 91 7.03 -18.17 -2.65
CA GLU A 91 6.08 -18.59 -1.61
C GLU A 91 5.36 -19.85 -2.06
N GLU A 92 5.39 -20.91 -1.23
CA GLU A 92 4.71 -22.18 -1.53
C GLU A 92 5.05 -22.77 -2.93
N GLY A 93 6.29 -22.53 -3.40
CA GLY A 93 6.74 -22.98 -4.73
C GLY A 93 6.27 -22.09 -5.89
N ARG A 94 5.59 -20.97 -5.62
CA ARG A 94 5.14 -19.99 -6.60
C ARG A 94 5.96 -18.70 -6.48
N ARG A 95 6.23 -18.06 -7.62
CA ARG A 95 6.78 -16.70 -7.66
C ARG A 95 5.67 -15.68 -7.41
N VAL A 96 5.89 -14.80 -6.44
CA VAL A 96 4.94 -13.76 -6.02
C VAL A 96 5.65 -12.41 -6.05
N ALA A 97 5.08 -11.44 -6.76
CA ALA A 97 5.62 -10.08 -6.69
C ALA A 97 5.09 -9.38 -5.44
N VAL A 98 5.97 -9.11 -4.48
CA VAL A 98 5.60 -8.69 -3.11
C VAL A 98 5.71 -7.19 -2.89
N GLU A 99 6.49 -6.52 -3.75
CA GLU A 99 6.83 -5.11 -3.67
C GLU A 99 7.06 -4.58 -5.08
N HIS A 100 6.59 -3.37 -5.37
CA HIS A 100 6.88 -2.68 -6.62
C HIS A 100 7.24 -1.21 -6.35
N LEU A 101 8.22 -0.73 -7.09
CA LEU A 101 8.65 0.65 -7.12
C LEU A 101 8.53 1.18 -8.55
N PHE A 102 7.93 2.36 -8.66
CA PHE A 102 7.89 3.17 -9.87
C PHE A 102 8.59 4.50 -9.59
N VAL A 103 9.62 4.81 -10.37
CA VAL A 103 10.33 6.09 -10.32
C VAL A 103 9.88 6.96 -11.48
N ARG A 104 9.50 8.20 -11.18
CA ARG A 104 8.86 9.13 -12.12
C ARG A 104 9.58 10.47 -12.12
N THR A 105 9.45 11.21 -13.22
CA THR A 105 9.94 12.61 -13.32
C THR A 105 8.90 13.63 -12.84
N ALA A 106 7.66 13.21 -12.62
CA ALA A 106 6.57 14.03 -12.10
C ALA A 106 6.47 13.91 -10.57
N THR A 107 5.72 14.81 -9.92
CA THR A 107 5.32 14.64 -8.52
C THR A 107 4.08 13.76 -8.45
N PRO A 108 4.01 12.75 -7.56
CA PRO A 108 5.07 12.24 -6.68
C PRO A 108 6.20 11.51 -7.45
N GLN A 109 7.45 11.66 -6.97
CA GLN A 109 8.65 11.10 -7.60
C GLN A 109 8.66 9.58 -7.55
N GLU A 110 8.20 9.01 -6.45
CA GLU A 110 8.06 7.56 -6.30
C GLU A 110 6.62 7.18 -6.00
N ILE A 111 6.23 6.04 -6.57
CA ILE A 111 5.08 5.26 -6.10
C ILE A 111 5.63 3.91 -5.69
N HIS A 112 5.53 3.61 -4.41
CA HIS A 112 6.00 2.37 -3.81
C HIS A 112 4.79 1.62 -3.26
N THR A 113 4.56 0.41 -3.75
CA THR A 113 3.49 -0.48 -3.32
C THR A 113 4.05 -1.77 -2.75
N TRP A 114 3.49 -2.25 -1.65
CA TRP A 114 3.85 -3.54 -1.08
C TRP A 114 2.62 -4.27 -0.55
N ILE A 115 2.67 -5.60 -0.64
CA ILE A 115 1.60 -6.45 -0.15
C ILE A 115 1.75 -6.59 1.37
N SER A 116 0.63 -6.47 2.08
CA SER A 116 0.56 -6.71 3.53
C SER A 116 0.76 -8.20 3.85
N SER A 117 1.06 -8.53 5.10
CA SER A 117 1.17 -9.93 5.53
C SER A 117 -0.23 -10.58 5.54
N VAL A 118 -0.58 -11.20 4.41
CA VAL A 118 -1.84 -11.92 4.16
C VAL A 118 -1.55 -13.23 3.42
N GLU A 119 -2.43 -14.22 3.57
CA GLU A 119 -2.23 -15.57 3.03
C GLU A 119 -3.42 -16.00 2.13
N GLY A 120 -3.27 -17.12 1.43
CA GLY A 120 -4.32 -17.76 0.64
C GLY A 120 -4.96 -16.84 -0.42
N GLU A 121 -6.29 -16.75 -0.41
CA GLU A 121 -7.03 -15.93 -1.38
C GLU A 121 -6.74 -14.44 -1.24
N ASP A 122 -6.57 -13.94 -0.01
CA ASP A 122 -6.21 -12.53 0.24
C ASP A 122 -4.84 -12.21 -0.37
N ARG A 123 -3.88 -13.15 -0.27
CA ARG A 123 -2.56 -13.02 -0.89
C ARG A 123 -2.62 -12.92 -2.40
N SER A 124 -3.38 -13.82 -3.02
CA SER A 124 -3.57 -13.83 -4.49
C SER A 124 -4.29 -12.59 -5.00
N LEU A 125 -5.27 -12.10 -4.24
CA LEU A 125 -6.00 -10.86 -4.53
C LEU A 125 -5.09 -9.64 -4.39
N ALA A 126 -4.32 -9.56 -3.30
CA ALA A 126 -3.39 -8.46 -3.05
C ALA A 126 -2.33 -8.35 -4.16
N GLU A 127 -1.77 -9.49 -4.58
CA GLU A 127 -0.82 -9.51 -5.70
C GLU A 127 -1.44 -9.01 -7.00
N ARG A 128 -2.64 -9.48 -7.34
CA ARG A 128 -3.34 -9.02 -8.55
C ARG A 128 -3.56 -7.50 -8.54
N ILE A 129 -3.99 -6.95 -7.40
CA ILE A 129 -4.20 -5.52 -7.25
C ILE A 129 -2.86 -4.77 -7.37
N ALA A 130 -1.81 -5.21 -6.67
CA ALA A 130 -0.49 -4.58 -6.73
C ALA A 130 0.09 -4.59 -8.15
N GLN A 131 -0.12 -5.67 -8.91
CA GLN A 131 0.32 -5.78 -10.30
C GLN A 131 -0.46 -4.88 -11.27
N SER A 132 -1.69 -4.48 -10.93
CA SER A 132 -2.53 -3.59 -11.74
C SER A 132 -2.18 -2.11 -11.60
N ILE A 133 -1.31 -1.74 -10.63
CA ILE A 133 -0.94 -0.35 -10.40
C ILE A 133 -0.17 0.16 -11.62
N ASP A 134 -0.65 1.27 -12.18
CA ASP A 134 -0.08 1.93 -13.35
C ASP A 134 0.02 3.44 -13.11
N PRO A 135 1.23 4.00 -12.97
CA PRO A 135 1.42 5.44 -12.80
C PRO A 135 0.87 6.26 -13.97
N ARG A 136 0.25 7.41 -13.67
CA ARG A 136 -0.25 8.35 -14.68
C ARG A 136 0.82 9.34 -15.16
#